data_AF-A0A7V5YRT8-F1
#
_entry.id   AF-A0A7V5YRT8-F1
#
_cell.length_a   1.000
_cell.length_b   1.000
_cell.length_c   1.000
_cell.angle_alpha   90.00
_cell.angle_beta   90.00
_cell.angle_gamma   90.00
#
_symmetry.space_group_name_H-M   'P 1'
#
loop_
_entity.id
_entity.type
_entity.pdbx_description
1 polymer ?
#
loop_
_entity_poly.entity_id
_entity_poly.type
_entity_poly.pdbx_seq_one_letter_code
_entity_poly.pdbx_strand_id
1 'polypeptide(L)'
;VYYAAGLATQSVVVAGDFRQLPPIVVSGEQVVLDWLKRNVFETANIPQIVRSGQRAPYLVGLKRQYRMRREICEVVSDLFYPDHRLDTARRAAHRARARLPFGEQAIFYVDTAGVGARAVRAEGGSRYNLCHAIVVRSLVLGLAEAGWRVGMAESAEVGVITPFAKQARLIRVVLEAALSQSTAGMVATVHRFQGSEKPLIILDLTDSWGVRLSPFLSAKELTEDGAKLLNVALSRAREHIIVLANMDYLNRVAPNGAIVRRLVELLRANGEPLPTEELLSSPESPSRANSQLVPSQCEYLTDEAGLEAVHKDLNAARESIVMFVSRYSNPGLEYWSKPLTRACKRGVKILLAVQSAADNESFDSPPFRRLAKLGIELRSSTNTPGTLLMIDRCILWQGLVDSLVDPTGPVRLVRIQDAQVCSQLAMWHNVAAFLLEAASGSAEGDLRCPNCGGPLQRKVGPRGPRFECLQPGCRRKFFDVGNA
;
A
#
# COMPACT_ATOMS: atom_id res chain seq x y z
N VAL A 1 18.32 -19.36 20.93
CA VAL A 1 18.34 -20.83 20.76
C VAL A 1 19.68 -21.43 21.18
N TYR A 2 20.80 -21.06 20.54
CA TYR A 2 22.13 -21.64 20.85
C TYR A 2 22.52 -21.57 22.34
N TYR A 3 22.39 -20.41 22.97
CA TYR A 3 22.69 -20.26 24.41
C TYR A 3 21.85 -21.21 25.28
N ALA A 4 20.53 -21.23 25.09
CA ALA A 4 19.63 -22.11 25.83
C ALA A 4 19.91 -23.61 25.55
N ALA A 5 20.26 -23.96 24.31
CA ALA A 5 20.62 -25.32 23.93
C ALA A 5 21.93 -25.77 24.61
N GLY A 6 22.90 -24.87 24.81
CA GLY A 6 24.15 -25.16 25.51
C GLY A 6 24.00 -25.40 27.01
N LEU A 7 22.86 -25.05 27.60
CA LEU A 7 22.54 -25.32 29.01
C LEU A 7 21.88 -26.70 29.21
N ALA A 8 21.48 -27.39 28.14
CA ALA A 8 20.82 -28.67 28.23
C ALA A 8 21.83 -29.81 28.50
N THR A 9 21.51 -30.68 29.45
CA THR A 9 22.38 -31.81 29.85
C THR A 9 21.96 -33.15 29.24
N GLN A 10 20.77 -33.23 28.63
CA GLN A 10 20.23 -34.49 28.07
C GLN A 10 19.74 -34.35 26.63
N SER A 11 18.80 -33.43 26.36
CA SER A 11 18.21 -33.28 25.03
C SER A 11 17.77 -31.83 24.76
N VAL A 12 17.71 -31.48 23.47
CA VAL A 12 17.22 -30.19 22.98
C VAL A 12 16.18 -30.46 21.91
N VAL A 13 14.99 -29.87 22.06
CA VAL A 13 13.94 -29.90 21.04
C VAL A 13 13.69 -28.47 20.57
N VAL A 14 13.72 -28.26 19.26
CA VAL A 14 13.37 -26.97 18.66
C VAL A 14 12.14 -27.11 17.79
N ALA A 15 11.13 -26.29 18.08
CA ALA A 15 9.92 -26.19 17.29
C ALA A 15 9.95 -24.90 16.44
N GLY A 16 9.50 -25.02 15.19
CA GLY A 16 9.46 -23.90 14.26
C GLY A 16 9.20 -24.38 12.84
N ASP A 17 9.19 -23.44 11.91
CA ASP A 17 8.97 -23.70 10.50
C ASP A 17 9.99 -22.91 9.67
N PHE A 18 10.93 -23.63 9.07
CA PHE A 18 12.00 -23.04 8.26
C PHE A 18 11.52 -22.48 6.91
N ARG A 19 10.23 -22.66 6.58
CA ARG A 19 9.57 -22.07 5.40
C ARG A 19 8.77 -20.81 5.74
N GLN A 20 8.78 -20.36 6.99
CA GLN A 20 8.23 -19.07 7.42
C GLN A 20 9.37 -18.08 7.71
N LEU A 21 9.00 -16.85 8.10
CA LEU A 21 9.92 -15.73 8.23
C LEU A 21 11.08 -16.02 9.21
N PRO A 22 12.33 -15.68 8.83
CA PRO A 22 13.46 -15.74 9.74
C PRO A 22 13.43 -14.58 10.75
N PRO A 23 14.30 -14.59 11.76
CA PRO A 23 14.52 -13.43 12.61
C PRO A 23 14.83 -12.15 11.81
N ILE A 24 14.29 -11.02 12.26
CA ILE A 24 14.56 -9.71 11.66
C ILE A 24 15.91 -9.19 12.17
N VAL A 25 16.84 -8.91 11.26
CA VAL A 25 18.13 -8.27 11.55
C VAL A 25 18.25 -6.95 10.78
N VAL A 26 18.86 -5.94 11.42
CA VAL A 26 19.07 -4.61 10.81
C VAL A 26 20.47 -4.47 10.21
N SER A 27 21.48 -5.10 10.83
CA SER A 27 22.86 -5.06 10.36
C SER A 27 23.08 -6.06 9.22
N GLY A 28 23.86 -5.64 8.22
CA GLY A 28 24.34 -6.49 7.12
C GLY A 28 25.70 -7.13 7.40
N GLU A 29 26.28 -6.94 8.59
CA GLU A 29 27.55 -7.56 8.96
C GLU A 29 27.44 -9.08 8.96
N GLN A 30 28.45 -9.76 8.40
CA GLN A 30 28.44 -11.21 8.25
C GLN A 30 28.23 -11.94 9.58
N VAL A 31 28.84 -11.46 10.66
CA VAL A 31 28.66 -12.04 12.00
C VAL A 31 27.21 -12.01 12.48
N VAL A 32 26.47 -10.94 12.15
CA VAL A 32 25.04 -10.82 12.48
C VAL A 32 24.21 -11.75 11.60
N LEU A 33 24.55 -11.87 10.33
CA LEU A 33 23.87 -12.78 9.41
C LEU A 33 24.05 -14.24 9.85
N ASP A 34 25.26 -14.62 10.26
CA ASP A 34 25.61 -15.98 10.66
C ASP A 34 25.00 -16.37 12.01
N TRP A 35 25.04 -15.47 13.00
CA TRP A 35 24.65 -15.80 14.38
C TRP A 35 23.22 -15.38 14.76
N LEU A 36 22.67 -14.33 14.14
CA LEU A 36 21.36 -13.77 14.50
C LEU A 36 20.30 -13.97 13.41
N LYS A 37 20.65 -13.89 12.12
CA LYS A 37 19.68 -14.10 11.02
C LYS A 37 19.44 -15.59 10.75
N ARG A 38 20.51 -16.39 10.70
CA ARG A 38 20.43 -17.82 10.38
C ARG A 38 19.70 -18.59 11.48
N ASN A 39 18.67 -19.34 11.09
CA ASN A 39 17.91 -20.14 12.05
C ASN A 39 18.53 -21.53 12.27
N VAL A 40 18.13 -22.22 13.35
CA VAL A 40 18.70 -23.53 13.71
C VAL A 40 18.50 -24.59 12.62
N PHE A 41 17.41 -24.52 11.84
CA PHE A 41 17.15 -25.47 10.76
C PHE A 41 18.11 -25.26 9.59
N GLU A 42 18.41 -24.00 9.26
CA GLU A 42 19.42 -23.65 8.26
C GLU A 42 20.83 -24.04 8.70
N THR A 43 21.15 -23.95 10.00
CA THR A 43 22.42 -24.43 10.55
C THR A 43 22.53 -25.95 10.50
N ALA A 44 21.44 -26.65 10.78
CA ALA A 44 21.35 -28.11 10.65
C ALA A 44 21.17 -28.58 9.20
N ASN A 45 21.25 -27.68 8.21
CA ASN A 45 21.14 -28.00 6.78
C ASN A 45 19.81 -28.68 6.39
N ILE A 46 18.76 -28.52 7.20
CA ILE A 46 17.44 -29.13 7.00
C ILE A 46 16.83 -28.75 5.63
N PRO A 47 16.79 -27.46 5.22
CA PRO A 47 16.20 -27.09 3.94
C PRO A 47 16.85 -27.82 2.75
N GLN A 48 18.17 -28.00 2.78
CA GLN A 48 18.94 -28.64 1.73
C GLN A 48 18.71 -30.16 1.69
N ILE A 49 18.68 -30.83 2.85
CA ILE A 49 18.36 -32.26 2.96
C ILE A 49 16.96 -32.54 2.42
N VAL A 50 15.99 -31.70 2.78
CA VAL A 50 14.61 -31.85 2.31
C VAL A 50 14.51 -31.59 0.81
N ARG A 51 15.21 -30.57 0.29
CA ARG A 51 15.25 -30.26 -1.15
C ARG A 51 15.85 -31.40 -1.98
N SER A 52 16.83 -32.14 -1.46
CA SER A 52 17.41 -33.31 -2.14
C SER A 52 16.54 -34.57 -2.08
N GLY A 53 15.33 -34.47 -1.50
CA GLY A 53 14.42 -35.61 -1.33
C GLY A 53 14.84 -36.58 -0.21
N GLN A 54 15.85 -36.21 0.58
CA GLN A 54 16.33 -37.04 1.69
C GLN A 54 15.50 -36.79 2.95
N ARG A 55 15.37 -37.82 3.80
CA ARG A 55 14.77 -37.67 5.12
C ARG A 55 15.81 -37.19 6.11
N ALA A 56 15.57 -36.04 6.72
CA ALA A 56 16.37 -35.59 7.86
C ALA A 56 16.00 -36.41 9.10
N PRO A 57 16.94 -37.12 9.74
CA PRO A 57 16.63 -38.07 10.82
C PRO A 57 16.08 -37.40 12.09
N TYR A 58 16.37 -36.12 12.30
CA TYR A 58 15.94 -35.31 13.45
C TYR A 58 14.84 -34.29 13.10
N LEU A 59 14.18 -34.45 11.95
CA LEU A 59 13.05 -33.61 11.55
C LEU A 59 11.74 -34.37 11.64
N VAL A 60 10.81 -33.86 12.44
CA VAL A 60 9.44 -34.37 12.53
C VAL A 60 8.49 -33.31 11.99
N GLY A 61 7.91 -33.55 10.81
CA GLY A 61 6.92 -32.67 10.20
C GLY A 61 5.50 -33.00 10.66
N LEU A 62 4.79 -32.04 11.25
CA LEU A 62 3.36 -32.18 11.55
C LEU A 62 2.54 -31.96 10.27
N LYS A 63 1.62 -32.87 9.96
CA LYS A 63 0.80 -32.80 8.72
C LYS A 63 -0.56 -32.15 8.91
N ARG A 64 -1.18 -32.35 10.07
CA ARG A 64 -2.56 -31.92 10.33
C ARG A 64 -2.59 -30.49 10.87
N GLN A 65 -3.28 -29.59 10.18
CA GLN A 65 -3.51 -28.21 10.57
C GLN A 65 -4.97 -27.98 11.03
N TYR A 66 -5.17 -27.01 11.93
CA TYR A 66 -6.46 -26.75 12.59
C TYR A 66 -6.99 -25.33 12.37
N ARG A 67 -6.33 -24.54 11.53
CA ARG A 67 -6.61 -23.12 11.30
C ARG A 67 -7.47 -22.89 10.08
N MET A 68 -6.91 -23.23 8.91
CA MET A 68 -7.36 -22.86 7.58
C MET A 68 -8.50 -23.79 7.14
N ARG A 69 -9.43 -23.25 6.36
CA ARG A 69 -10.29 -24.05 5.48
C ARG A 69 -9.46 -24.88 4.50
N ARG A 70 -10.07 -25.96 4.01
CA ARG A 70 -9.41 -26.94 3.15
C ARG A 70 -8.84 -26.31 1.89
N GLU A 71 -9.63 -25.46 1.25
CA GLU A 71 -9.31 -24.80 -0.01
C GLU A 71 -8.10 -23.86 0.15
N ILE A 72 -8.04 -23.09 1.25
CA ILE A 72 -6.89 -22.23 1.58
C ILE A 72 -5.65 -23.10 1.90
N CYS A 73 -5.85 -24.17 2.67
CA CYS A 73 -4.78 -25.10 3.02
C CYS A 73 -4.18 -25.79 1.79
N GLU A 74 -5.01 -26.13 0.80
CA GLU A 74 -4.55 -26.75 -0.45
C GLU A 74 -3.65 -25.79 -1.24
N VAL A 75 -4.01 -24.52 -1.36
CA VAL A 75 -3.14 -23.50 -2.00
C VAL A 75 -1.83 -23.32 -1.25
N VAL A 76 -1.88 -23.15 0.09
CA VAL A 76 -0.67 -22.99 0.91
C VAL A 76 0.20 -24.26 0.84
N SER A 77 -0.41 -25.44 0.88
CA SER A 77 0.30 -26.71 0.81
C SER A 77 0.92 -26.96 -0.57
N ASP A 78 0.26 -26.56 -1.66
CA ASP A 78 0.81 -26.67 -3.00
C ASP A 78 2.04 -25.79 -3.17
N LEU A 79 1.91 -24.52 -2.78
CA LEU A 79 2.94 -23.50 -2.99
C LEU A 79 4.15 -23.69 -2.08
N PHE A 80 3.95 -24.01 -0.80
CA PHE A 80 5.02 -23.94 0.21
C PHE A 80 5.37 -25.27 0.83
N TYR A 81 4.57 -26.32 0.64
CA TYR A 81 4.82 -27.65 1.20
C TYR A 81 4.71 -28.78 0.15
N PRO A 82 5.43 -28.70 -0.99
CA PRO A 82 5.39 -29.70 -2.07
C PRO A 82 5.69 -31.13 -1.62
N ASP A 83 6.68 -31.27 -0.74
CA ASP A 83 7.22 -32.50 -0.19
C ASP A 83 6.54 -32.95 1.11
N HIS A 84 5.67 -32.11 1.70
CA HIS A 84 5.01 -32.38 2.97
C HIS A 84 3.57 -31.85 2.97
N ARG A 85 2.71 -32.52 2.20
CA ARG A 85 1.30 -32.13 2.04
C ARG A 85 0.58 -32.00 3.38
N LEU A 86 -0.05 -30.84 3.59
CA LEU A 86 -0.83 -30.52 4.78
C LEU A 86 -2.28 -31.01 4.64
N ASP A 87 -2.88 -31.43 5.75
CA ASP A 87 -4.28 -31.87 5.83
C ASP A 87 -5.06 -31.00 6.82
N THR A 88 -6.30 -30.68 6.47
CA THR A 88 -7.19 -29.88 7.30
C THR A 88 -7.98 -30.76 8.26
N ALA A 89 -7.81 -30.54 9.56
CA ALA A 89 -8.59 -31.24 10.57
C ALA A 89 -10.10 -31.00 10.38
N ARG A 90 -10.93 -32.03 10.62
CA ARG A 90 -12.40 -31.97 10.48
C ARG A 90 -13.02 -30.74 11.16
N ARG A 91 -12.55 -30.38 12.36
CA ARG A 91 -13.04 -29.22 13.12
C ARG A 91 -12.82 -27.88 12.38
N ALA A 92 -11.74 -27.74 11.64
CA ALA A 92 -11.49 -26.55 10.82
C ALA A 92 -12.31 -26.57 9.52
N ALA A 93 -12.44 -27.74 8.89
CA ALA A 93 -13.22 -27.91 7.66
C ALA A 93 -14.73 -27.60 7.85
N HIS A 94 -15.30 -28.02 8.98
CA HIS A 94 -16.73 -27.89 9.30
C HIS A 94 -17.07 -26.76 10.28
N ARG A 95 -16.15 -25.82 10.50
CA ARG A 95 -16.44 -24.65 11.35
C ARG A 95 -17.59 -23.83 10.74
N ALA A 96 -18.51 -23.35 11.57
CA ALA A 96 -19.52 -22.37 11.16
C ALA A 96 -18.84 -21.12 10.60
N ARG A 97 -19.38 -20.59 9.50
CA ARG A 97 -18.76 -19.53 8.71
C ARG A 97 -19.66 -18.30 8.74
N ALA A 98 -19.06 -17.13 8.91
CA ALA A 98 -19.80 -15.89 8.67
C ALA A 98 -20.05 -15.74 7.16
N ARG A 99 -21.25 -15.28 6.79
CA ARG A 99 -21.58 -15.03 5.38
C ARG A 99 -20.84 -13.79 4.89
N LEU A 100 -20.32 -13.85 3.68
CA LEU A 100 -19.77 -12.68 3.01
C LEU A 100 -20.86 -12.03 2.15
N PRO A 101 -20.81 -10.71 1.94
CA PRO A 101 -21.75 -10.03 1.05
C PRO A 101 -21.60 -10.45 -0.43
N PHE A 102 -20.53 -11.17 -0.77
CA PHE A 102 -20.16 -11.56 -2.14
C PHE A 102 -19.94 -13.08 -2.32
N GLY A 103 -20.43 -13.93 -1.40
CA GLY A 103 -20.41 -15.40 -1.59
C GLY A 103 -20.03 -16.22 -0.35
N GLU A 104 -19.78 -17.52 -0.55
CA GLU A 104 -19.39 -18.47 0.52
C GLU A 104 -18.03 -19.15 0.28
N GLN A 105 -17.39 -18.82 -0.84
CA GLN A 105 -16.10 -19.33 -1.27
C GLN A 105 -15.02 -19.02 -0.23
N ALA A 106 -14.00 -19.88 -0.13
CA ALA A 106 -12.89 -19.65 0.79
C ALA A 106 -11.87 -18.65 0.24
N ILE A 107 -11.79 -18.55 -1.08
CA ILE A 107 -10.77 -17.80 -1.81
C ILE A 107 -11.48 -16.87 -2.78
N PHE A 108 -11.16 -15.58 -2.67
CA PHE A 108 -11.53 -14.57 -3.62
C PHE A 108 -10.27 -13.88 -4.14
N TYR A 109 -10.35 -13.27 -5.31
CA TYR A 109 -9.29 -12.40 -5.78
C TYR A 109 -9.87 -11.17 -6.48
N VAL A 110 -9.12 -10.08 -6.43
CA VAL A 110 -9.45 -8.83 -7.12
C VAL A 110 -8.30 -8.54 -8.09
N ASP A 111 -8.62 -8.56 -9.38
CA ASP A 111 -7.68 -8.23 -10.44
C ASP A 111 -7.81 -6.75 -10.85
N THR A 112 -6.80 -5.96 -10.50
CA THR A 112 -6.78 -4.53 -10.78
C THR A 112 -6.17 -4.17 -12.13
N ALA A 113 -5.80 -5.16 -12.96
CA ALA A 113 -5.26 -4.91 -14.30
C ALA A 113 -6.24 -4.10 -15.15
N GLY A 114 -7.53 -4.48 -15.08
CA GLY A 114 -8.60 -3.90 -15.89
C GLY A 114 -8.83 -2.41 -15.67
N VAL A 115 -8.54 -1.87 -14.48
CA VAL A 115 -8.81 -0.46 -14.11
C VAL A 115 -7.60 0.47 -14.25
N GLY A 116 -6.42 -0.08 -14.56
CA GLY A 116 -5.20 0.72 -14.69
C GLY A 116 -4.48 1.03 -13.38
N ALA A 117 -4.71 0.27 -12.31
CA ALA A 117 -4.05 0.52 -11.01
C ALA A 117 -2.52 0.58 -11.16
N ARG A 118 -1.89 1.56 -10.50
CA ARG A 118 -0.45 1.79 -10.52
C ARG A 118 0.14 1.84 -9.12
N ALA A 119 1.34 1.30 -9.00
CA ALA A 119 2.15 1.39 -7.80
C ALA A 119 3.17 2.52 -7.94
N VAL A 120 3.50 3.15 -6.81
CA VAL A 120 4.34 4.33 -6.73
C VAL A 120 5.41 4.10 -5.68
N ARG A 121 6.66 4.41 -6.02
CA ARG A 121 7.75 4.48 -5.05
C ARG A 121 7.72 5.85 -4.39
N ALA A 122 7.61 5.89 -3.07
CA ALA A 122 7.57 7.14 -2.33
C ALA A 122 8.96 7.53 -1.79
N GLU A 123 9.15 8.81 -1.48
CA GLU A 123 10.42 9.37 -0.98
C GLU A 123 10.89 8.74 0.33
N GLY A 124 12.18 8.41 0.43
CA GLY A 124 12.72 7.60 1.55
C GLY A 124 12.47 6.09 1.43
N GLY A 125 12.00 5.59 0.28
CA GLY A 125 11.87 4.15 0.00
C GLY A 125 10.49 3.56 0.31
N SER A 126 10.31 2.26 0.08
CA SER A 126 9.01 1.56 0.03
C SER A 126 8.09 2.07 -1.11
N ARG A 127 6.94 1.42 -1.28
CA ARG A 127 5.95 1.71 -2.30
C ARG A 127 4.53 1.65 -1.75
N TYR A 128 3.60 2.22 -2.49
CA TYR A 128 2.16 2.18 -2.22
C TYR A 128 1.38 2.12 -3.55
N ASN A 129 0.10 1.77 -3.48
CA ASN A 129 -0.84 1.75 -4.58
C ASN A 129 -2.18 2.30 -4.05
N LEU A 130 -2.53 3.52 -4.48
CA LEU A 130 -3.70 4.24 -3.96
C LEU A 130 -5.02 3.58 -4.39
N CYS A 131 -5.11 3.12 -5.64
CA CYS A 131 -6.26 2.34 -6.12
C CYS A 131 -6.49 1.10 -5.25
N HIS A 132 -5.43 0.35 -4.92
CA HIS A 132 -5.56 -0.79 -4.01
C HIS A 132 -6.05 -0.37 -2.62
N ALA A 133 -5.57 0.76 -2.08
CA ALA A 133 -6.03 1.24 -0.78
C ALA A 133 -7.53 1.59 -0.78
N ILE A 134 -8.04 2.14 -1.89
CA ILE A 134 -9.48 2.40 -2.05
C ILE A 134 -10.28 1.11 -2.21
N VAL A 135 -9.80 0.14 -3.00
CA VAL A 135 -10.46 -1.17 -3.11
C VAL A 135 -10.53 -1.88 -1.75
N VAL A 136 -9.43 -1.87 -0.99
CA VAL A 136 -9.42 -2.42 0.38
C VAL A 136 -10.41 -1.68 1.27
N ARG A 137 -10.49 -0.35 1.15
CA ARG A 137 -11.47 0.46 1.89
C ARG A 137 -12.89 0.01 1.60
N SER A 138 -13.28 -0.08 0.32
CA SER A 138 -14.63 -0.51 -0.08
C SER A 138 -14.95 -1.92 0.42
N LEU A 139 -14.01 -2.87 0.30
CA LEU A 139 -14.18 -4.23 0.83
C LEU A 139 -14.42 -4.23 2.34
N VAL A 140 -13.62 -3.48 3.11
CA VAL A 140 -13.76 -3.42 4.57
C VAL A 140 -15.07 -2.76 4.98
N LEU A 141 -15.49 -1.70 4.30
CA LEU A 141 -16.77 -1.03 4.56
C LEU A 141 -17.96 -1.96 4.26
N GLY A 142 -17.97 -2.62 3.10
CA GLY A 142 -19.02 -3.58 2.76
C GLY A 142 -19.08 -4.78 3.73
N LEU A 143 -17.92 -5.24 4.23
CA LEU A 143 -17.88 -6.25 5.30
C LEU A 143 -18.46 -5.71 6.61
N ALA A 144 -18.14 -4.48 7.00
CA ALA A 144 -18.67 -3.85 8.20
C ALA A 144 -20.21 -3.68 8.13
N GLU A 145 -20.73 -3.27 6.96
CA GLU A 145 -22.16 -3.19 6.68
C GLU A 145 -22.84 -4.56 6.80
N ALA A 146 -22.19 -5.60 6.29
CA ALA A 146 -22.62 -7.00 6.42
C ALA A 146 -22.46 -7.58 7.84
N GLY A 147 -22.00 -6.77 8.81
CA GLY A 147 -21.94 -7.14 10.23
C GLY A 147 -20.61 -7.74 10.70
N TRP A 148 -19.58 -7.76 9.85
CA TRP A 148 -18.23 -8.19 10.25
C TRP A 148 -17.59 -7.17 11.18
N ARG A 149 -16.90 -7.66 12.21
CA ARG A 149 -16.27 -6.79 13.21
C ARG A 149 -14.93 -6.28 12.68
N VAL A 150 -14.87 -4.99 12.36
CA VAL A 150 -13.70 -4.27 11.82
C VAL A 150 -13.20 -3.21 12.83
N GLY A 151 -12.00 -2.67 12.61
CA GLY A 151 -11.41 -1.61 13.45
C GLY A 151 -10.49 -2.11 14.57
N MET A 152 -10.28 -1.28 15.59
CA MET A 152 -9.44 -1.59 16.75
C MET A 152 -10.20 -2.47 17.75
N ALA A 153 -10.05 -3.78 17.61
CA ALA A 153 -10.38 -4.72 18.66
C ALA A 153 -9.50 -5.97 18.53
N GLU A 154 -9.09 -6.56 19.66
CA GLU A 154 -8.50 -7.92 19.66
C GLU A 154 -9.42 -8.90 18.93
N SER A 155 -10.72 -8.64 19.02
CA SER A 155 -11.77 -9.41 18.43
C SER A 155 -12.00 -9.13 16.94
N ALA A 156 -11.39 -8.12 16.31
CA ALA A 156 -11.61 -7.82 14.88
C ALA A 156 -11.47 -9.08 14.02
N GLU A 157 -12.36 -9.27 13.04
CA GLU A 157 -12.49 -10.50 12.25
C GLU A 157 -11.78 -10.41 10.90
N VAL A 158 -11.49 -9.18 10.48
CA VAL A 158 -10.81 -8.87 9.23
C VAL A 158 -9.38 -8.43 9.54
N GLY A 159 -8.41 -8.96 8.80
CA GLY A 159 -7.03 -8.47 8.78
C GLY A 159 -6.63 -8.05 7.37
N VAL A 160 -5.89 -6.96 7.24
CA VAL A 160 -5.33 -6.50 5.97
C VAL A 160 -3.81 -6.59 6.03
N ILE A 161 -3.23 -7.32 5.09
CA ILE A 161 -1.80 -7.61 5.05
C ILE A 161 -1.22 -7.11 3.73
N THR A 162 -0.07 -6.43 3.79
CA THR A 162 0.73 -6.05 2.63
C THR A 162 2.23 -6.21 2.93
N PRO A 163 3.10 -6.51 1.95
CA PRO A 163 4.53 -6.53 2.19
C PRO A 163 5.12 -5.14 2.51
N PHE A 164 4.44 -4.05 2.17
CA PHE A 164 5.04 -2.71 2.17
C PHE A 164 4.50 -1.81 3.28
N ALA A 165 5.42 -1.22 4.07
CA ALA A 165 5.05 -0.38 5.20
C ALA A 165 4.27 0.89 4.80
N LYS A 166 4.61 1.49 3.65
CA LYS A 166 3.87 2.66 3.13
C LYS A 166 2.48 2.29 2.64
N GLN A 167 2.32 1.13 2.00
CA GLN A 167 0.98 0.65 1.66
C GLN A 167 0.13 0.39 2.91
N ALA A 168 0.69 -0.30 3.90
CA ALA A 168 -0.01 -0.51 5.17
C ALA A 168 -0.40 0.82 5.83
N ARG A 169 0.47 1.84 5.77
CA ARG A 169 0.16 3.18 6.29
C ARG A 169 -0.95 3.86 5.49
N LEU A 170 -0.92 3.80 4.16
CA LEU A 170 -1.93 4.41 3.31
C LEU A 170 -3.31 3.79 3.56
N ILE A 171 -3.38 2.46 3.57
CA ILE A 171 -4.62 1.72 3.86
C ILE A 171 -5.19 2.14 5.23
N ARG A 172 -4.34 2.26 6.26
CA ARG A 172 -4.80 2.74 7.58
C ARG A 172 -5.39 4.13 7.49
N VAL A 173 -4.69 5.09 6.89
CA VAL A 173 -5.19 6.48 6.81
C VAL A 173 -6.55 6.54 6.11
N VAL A 174 -6.69 5.84 4.98
CA VAL A 174 -7.94 5.79 4.21
C VAL A 174 -9.07 5.10 5.00
N LEU A 175 -8.78 4.04 5.73
CA LEU A 175 -9.78 3.32 6.54
C LEU A 175 -10.15 4.06 7.82
N GLU A 176 -9.20 4.69 8.50
CA GLU A 176 -9.42 5.41 9.76
C GLU A 176 -10.32 6.63 9.52
N ALA A 177 -10.12 7.31 8.39
CA ALA A 177 -11.00 8.37 7.92
C ALA A 177 -12.45 7.87 7.68
N ALA A 178 -12.60 6.72 7.05
CA ALA A 178 -13.91 6.16 6.71
C ALA A 178 -14.66 5.56 7.92
N LEU A 179 -13.94 4.86 8.79
CA LEU A 179 -14.53 4.16 9.94
C LEU A 179 -14.65 5.07 11.17
N SER A 180 -14.02 6.25 11.17
CA SER A 180 -13.92 7.15 12.33
C SER A 180 -13.38 6.47 13.60
N GLN A 181 -12.53 5.45 13.41
CA GLN A 181 -11.87 4.71 14.49
C GLN A 181 -10.51 4.22 13.98
N SER A 182 -9.59 3.95 14.91
CA SER A 182 -8.29 3.44 14.51
C SER A 182 -8.38 2.01 13.97
N THR A 183 -7.45 1.66 13.09
CA THR A 183 -7.29 0.33 12.49
C THR A 183 -5.98 -0.36 12.90
N ALA A 184 -5.41 0.07 14.04
CA ALA A 184 -4.22 -0.55 14.61
C ALA A 184 -4.45 -2.05 14.87
N GLY A 185 -3.49 -2.87 14.47
CA GLY A 185 -3.58 -4.34 14.58
C GLY A 185 -4.43 -5.02 13.51
N MET A 186 -5.37 -4.32 12.88
CA MET A 186 -6.15 -4.82 11.74
C MET A 186 -5.34 -4.77 10.44
N VAL A 187 -4.69 -3.63 10.16
CA VAL A 187 -3.86 -3.45 8.96
C VAL A 187 -2.39 -3.52 9.35
N ALA A 188 -1.59 -4.40 8.74
CA ALA A 188 -0.17 -4.48 9.05
C ALA A 188 0.69 -5.01 7.90
N THR A 189 2.01 -4.92 8.08
CA THR A 189 2.94 -5.68 7.23
C THR A 189 2.95 -7.15 7.63
N VAL A 190 3.34 -8.04 6.72
CA VAL A 190 3.43 -9.49 7.02
C VAL A 190 4.22 -9.77 8.30
N HIS A 191 5.38 -9.12 8.46
CA HIS A 191 6.22 -9.23 9.65
C HIS A 191 5.48 -8.86 10.95
N ARG A 192 4.67 -7.80 10.92
CA ARG A 192 3.90 -7.36 12.09
C ARG A 192 2.66 -8.20 12.34
N PHE A 193 2.16 -8.90 11.32
CA PHE A 193 1.01 -9.79 11.43
C PHE A 193 1.42 -11.22 11.85
N GLN A 194 2.71 -11.51 11.97
CA GLN A 194 3.20 -12.83 12.36
C GLN A 194 2.64 -13.23 13.73
N GLY A 195 2.09 -14.44 13.82
CA GLY A 195 1.44 -14.95 15.03
C GLY A 195 -0.02 -14.53 15.21
N SER A 196 -0.49 -13.51 14.49
CA SER A 196 -1.91 -13.15 14.45
C SER A 196 -2.62 -13.92 13.33
N GLU A 197 -3.84 -14.38 13.58
CA GLU A 197 -4.71 -15.03 12.60
C GLU A 197 -6.10 -14.40 12.65
N LYS A 198 -6.80 -14.36 11.51
CA LYS A 198 -8.14 -13.76 11.43
C LYS A 198 -9.08 -14.65 10.60
N PRO A 199 -10.39 -14.64 10.91
CA PRO A 199 -11.42 -15.23 10.06
C PRO A 199 -11.24 -14.85 8.58
N LEU A 200 -11.11 -13.56 8.27
CA LEU A 200 -10.88 -13.06 6.92
C LEU A 200 -9.55 -12.31 6.82
N ILE A 201 -8.77 -12.61 5.79
CA ILE A 201 -7.57 -11.84 5.43
C ILE A 201 -7.71 -11.24 4.04
N ILE A 202 -7.44 -9.94 3.92
CA ILE A 202 -7.22 -9.26 2.65
C ILE A 202 -5.70 -9.13 2.47
N LEU A 203 -5.16 -9.82 1.47
CA LEU A 203 -3.74 -9.76 1.11
C LEU A 203 -3.57 -8.84 -0.11
N ASP A 204 -2.97 -7.68 0.10
CA ASP A 204 -2.61 -6.74 -0.96
C ASP A 204 -1.14 -6.95 -1.36
N LEU A 205 -0.91 -7.44 -2.58
CA LEU A 205 0.43 -7.65 -3.13
C LEU A 205 1.12 -6.33 -3.56
N THR A 206 0.34 -5.27 -3.76
CA THR A 206 0.72 -3.87 -3.99
C THR A 206 1.50 -3.57 -5.28
N ASP A 207 2.50 -4.38 -5.62
CA ASP A 207 3.29 -4.20 -6.83
C ASP A 207 2.40 -4.21 -8.08
N SER A 208 2.68 -3.27 -8.98
CA SER A 208 1.91 -3.01 -10.18
C SER A 208 2.75 -2.20 -11.17
N TRP A 209 2.17 -1.79 -12.29
CA TRP A 209 2.83 -0.86 -13.20
C TRP A 209 3.26 0.42 -12.48
N GLY A 210 4.43 0.94 -12.84
CA GLY A 210 5.06 2.10 -12.19
C GLY A 210 6.20 1.75 -11.23
N VAL A 211 6.33 0.48 -10.81
CA VAL A 211 7.49 -0.01 -10.05
C VAL A 211 8.07 -1.29 -10.64
N ARG A 212 9.34 -1.57 -10.35
CA ARG A 212 9.93 -2.89 -10.58
C ARG A 212 9.42 -3.88 -9.54
N LEU A 213 9.28 -5.13 -9.97
CA LEU A 213 8.82 -6.22 -9.10
C LEU A 213 9.74 -6.33 -7.88
N SER A 214 9.14 -6.40 -6.70
CA SER A 214 9.89 -6.54 -5.46
C SER A 214 10.50 -7.94 -5.32
N PRO A 215 11.61 -8.05 -4.56
CA PRO A 215 12.14 -9.33 -4.12
C PRO A 215 11.11 -10.22 -3.41
N PHE A 216 10.07 -9.62 -2.82
CA PHE A 216 9.01 -10.36 -2.13
C PHE A 216 8.12 -11.16 -3.08
N LEU A 217 7.98 -10.71 -4.34
CA LEU A 217 7.17 -11.37 -5.36
C LEU A 217 8.01 -12.01 -6.46
N SER A 218 9.33 -11.83 -6.47
CA SER A 218 10.22 -12.46 -7.45
C SER A 218 10.79 -13.82 -7.00
N ALA A 219 10.45 -14.29 -5.79
CA ALA A 219 10.96 -15.53 -5.23
C ALA A 219 10.56 -16.75 -6.07
N LYS A 220 11.56 -17.60 -6.35
CA LYS A 220 11.43 -18.88 -7.08
C LYS A 220 11.62 -20.07 -6.13
N GLU A 221 12.44 -19.88 -5.11
CA GLU A 221 12.85 -20.92 -4.17
C GLU A 221 12.18 -20.73 -2.81
N LEU A 222 11.76 -21.83 -2.18
CA LEU A 222 11.10 -21.80 -0.86
C LEU A 222 11.97 -21.24 0.27
N THR A 223 13.29 -21.21 0.08
CA THR A 223 14.26 -20.67 1.04
C THR A 223 14.34 -19.14 1.00
N GLU A 224 13.87 -18.51 -0.08
CA GLU A 224 13.93 -17.05 -0.24
C GLU A 224 12.93 -16.32 0.68
N ASP A 225 13.32 -15.14 1.15
CA ASP A 225 12.52 -14.34 2.09
C ASP A 225 11.14 -13.99 1.48
N GLY A 226 11.02 -13.81 0.17
CA GLY A 226 9.75 -13.58 -0.52
C GLY A 226 8.78 -14.78 -0.45
N ALA A 227 9.30 -16.00 -0.62
CA ALA A 227 8.50 -17.22 -0.47
C ALA A 227 7.99 -17.37 0.97
N LYS A 228 8.90 -17.18 1.94
CA LYS A 228 8.59 -17.22 3.37
C LYS A 228 7.54 -16.18 3.76
N LEU A 229 7.64 -14.97 3.20
CA LEU A 229 6.68 -13.89 3.41
C LEU A 229 5.30 -14.22 2.85
N LEU A 230 5.20 -14.74 1.63
CA LEU A 230 3.93 -15.16 1.04
C LEU A 230 3.29 -16.32 1.81
N ASN A 231 4.09 -17.31 2.25
CA ASN A 231 3.63 -18.41 3.09
C ASN A 231 2.99 -17.90 4.39
N VAL A 232 3.68 -16.99 5.10
CA VAL A 232 3.13 -16.38 6.31
C VAL A 232 1.83 -15.65 5.99
N ALA A 233 1.80 -14.77 4.99
CA ALA A 233 0.64 -13.95 4.65
C ALA A 233 -0.60 -14.79 4.31
N LEU A 234 -0.47 -15.77 3.43
CA LEU A 234 -1.58 -16.63 2.99
C LEU A 234 -2.11 -17.50 4.15
N SER A 235 -1.21 -18.01 5.00
CA SER A 235 -1.57 -18.89 6.13
C SER A 235 -2.16 -18.16 7.36
N ARG A 236 -2.39 -16.83 7.28
CA ARG A 236 -3.06 -16.07 8.34
C ARG A 236 -4.59 -16.16 8.28
N ALA A 237 -5.14 -16.52 7.13
CA ALA A 237 -6.57 -16.68 6.94
C ALA A 237 -7.09 -17.95 7.60
N ARG A 238 -8.21 -17.85 8.32
CA ARG A 238 -8.89 -19.02 8.89
C ARG A 238 -10.02 -19.51 7.98
N GLU A 239 -10.84 -18.59 7.49
CA GLU A 239 -12.09 -18.90 6.78
C GLU A 239 -12.13 -18.31 5.38
N HIS A 240 -11.66 -17.08 5.20
CA HIS A 240 -11.68 -16.42 3.89
C HIS A 240 -10.38 -15.69 3.62
N ILE A 241 -9.93 -15.73 2.36
CA ILE A 241 -8.84 -14.92 1.87
C ILE A 241 -9.25 -14.18 0.61
N ILE A 242 -8.93 -12.90 0.55
CA ILE A 242 -9.10 -12.05 -0.63
C ILE A 242 -7.71 -11.60 -1.06
N VAL A 243 -7.26 -11.98 -2.26
CA VAL A 243 -5.96 -11.56 -2.79
C VAL A 243 -6.15 -10.45 -3.81
N LEU A 244 -5.58 -9.28 -3.53
CA LEU A 244 -5.62 -8.09 -4.39
C LEU A 244 -4.29 -7.94 -5.12
N ALA A 245 -4.34 -7.94 -6.46
CA ALA A 245 -3.16 -7.85 -7.30
C ALA A 245 -3.47 -7.32 -8.70
N ASN A 246 -2.45 -6.78 -9.37
CA ASN A 246 -2.49 -6.57 -10.81
C ASN A 246 -1.96 -7.84 -11.50
N MET A 247 -2.88 -8.71 -11.95
CA MET A 247 -2.50 -10.04 -12.43
C MET A 247 -1.72 -9.96 -13.75
N ASP A 248 -2.05 -9.00 -14.63
CA ASP A 248 -1.33 -8.78 -15.89
C ASP A 248 0.11 -8.34 -15.65
N TYR A 249 0.32 -7.42 -14.70
CA TYR A 249 1.66 -7.00 -14.30
C TYR A 249 2.47 -8.19 -13.76
N LEU A 250 1.89 -8.97 -12.85
CA LEU A 250 2.58 -10.14 -12.30
C LEU A 250 2.88 -11.18 -13.37
N ASN A 251 1.94 -11.45 -14.28
CA ASN A 251 2.15 -12.38 -15.38
C ASN A 251 3.29 -11.91 -16.29
N ARG A 252 3.35 -10.62 -16.64
CA ARG A 252 4.38 -10.08 -17.55
C ARG A 252 5.75 -9.90 -16.91
N VAL A 253 5.82 -9.49 -15.65
CA VAL A 253 7.07 -9.04 -15.02
C VAL A 253 7.67 -10.08 -14.08
N ALA A 254 6.86 -10.98 -13.49
CA ALA A 254 7.40 -12.02 -12.62
C ALA A 254 8.27 -13.00 -13.42
N PRO A 255 9.44 -13.42 -12.90
CA PRO A 255 10.27 -14.42 -13.56
C PRO A 255 9.54 -15.75 -13.80
N ASN A 256 9.96 -16.48 -14.84
CA ASN A 256 9.55 -17.89 -14.99
C ASN A 256 9.91 -18.69 -13.73
N GLY A 257 8.96 -19.50 -13.25
CA GLY A 257 9.09 -20.29 -12.02
C GLY A 257 8.90 -19.49 -10.72
N ALA A 258 8.60 -18.19 -10.78
CA ALA A 258 8.29 -17.45 -9.55
C ALA A 258 7.01 -17.98 -8.89
N ILE A 259 7.06 -18.15 -7.57
CA ILE A 259 5.96 -18.68 -6.76
C ILE A 259 4.69 -17.83 -6.93
N VAL A 260 4.85 -16.51 -7.10
CA VAL A 260 3.72 -15.60 -7.33
C VAL A 260 2.95 -15.95 -8.61
N ARG A 261 3.59 -16.46 -9.66
CA ARG A 261 2.87 -16.87 -10.89
C ARG A 261 2.00 -18.09 -10.62
N ARG A 262 2.54 -19.08 -9.90
CA ARG A 262 1.77 -20.25 -9.47
C ARG A 262 0.61 -19.84 -8.55
N LEU A 263 0.81 -18.86 -7.67
CA LEU A 263 -0.28 -18.29 -6.87
C LEU A 263 -1.38 -17.69 -7.77
N VAL A 264 -1.04 -16.90 -8.79
CA VAL A 264 -2.03 -16.33 -9.73
C VAL A 264 -2.81 -17.43 -10.46
N GLU A 265 -2.15 -18.49 -10.92
CA GLU A 265 -2.81 -19.66 -11.53
C GLU A 265 -3.80 -20.32 -10.56
N LEU A 266 -3.37 -20.57 -9.32
CA LEU A 266 -4.22 -21.19 -8.30
C LEU A 266 -5.41 -20.30 -7.90
N LEU A 267 -5.22 -18.97 -7.86
CA LEU A 267 -6.31 -18.03 -7.61
C LEU A 267 -7.34 -18.05 -8.73
N ARG A 268 -6.91 -18.06 -10.01
CA ARG A 268 -7.81 -18.15 -11.16
C ARG A 268 -8.53 -19.50 -11.26
N ALA A 269 -7.88 -20.59 -10.84
CA ALA A 269 -8.44 -21.93 -10.91
C ALA A 269 -9.41 -22.25 -9.76
N ASN A 270 -9.17 -21.71 -8.56
CA ASN A 270 -9.87 -22.12 -7.33
C ASN A 270 -10.58 -20.98 -6.59
N GLY A 271 -10.35 -19.73 -6.98
CA GLY A 271 -10.90 -18.54 -6.33
C GLY A 271 -11.99 -17.88 -7.17
N GLU A 272 -12.87 -17.15 -6.49
CA GLU A 272 -13.93 -16.37 -7.11
C GLU A 272 -13.41 -14.94 -7.41
N PRO A 273 -13.57 -14.42 -8.64
CA PRO A 273 -13.22 -13.04 -8.94
C PRO A 273 -14.21 -12.06 -8.29
N LEU A 274 -13.67 -10.99 -7.69
CA LEU A 274 -14.44 -9.83 -7.26
C LEU A 274 -14.17 -8.68 -8.24
N PRO A 275 -15.18 -8.18 -8.98
CA PRO A 275 -14.99 -7.15 -9.99
C PRO A 275 -14.47 -5.84 -9.39
N THR A 276 -13.28 -5.41 -9.80
CA THR A 276 -12.64 -4.20 -9.28
C THR A 276 -13.47 -2.94 -9.51
N GLU A 277 -14.13 -2.83 -10.67
CA GLU A 277 -14.98 -1.67 -10.99
C GLU A 277 -16.18 -1.58 -10.06
N GLU A 278 -16.82 -2.69 -9.69
CA GLU A 278 -17.93 -2.69 -8.71
C GLU A 278 -17.46 -2.26 -7.31
N LEU A 279 -16.27 -2.71 -6.90
CA LEU A 279 -15.68 -2.31 -5.61
C LEU A 279 -15.29 -0.83 -5.57
N LEU A 280 -14.89 -0.25 -6.70
CA LEU A 280 -14.59 1.19 -6.81
C LEU A 280 -15.85 2.04 -6.92
N SER A 281 -16.86 1.56 -7.64
CA SER A 281 -18.12 2.26 -7.89
C SER A 281 -19.10 2.18 -6.73
N SER A 282 -18.96 1.21 -5.82
CA SER A 282 -19.90 0.99 -4.71
C SER A 282 -20.05 2.27 -3.89
N PRO A 283 -21.20 2.98 -3.99
CA PRO A 283 -21.45 4.11 -3.13
C PRO A 283 -21.57 3.57 -1.72
N GLU A 284 -20.94 4.23 -0.76
CA GLU A 284 -21.22 4.05 0.67
C GLU A 284 -22.75 4.11 0.82
N SER A 285 -23.39 2.97 1.09
CA SER A 285 -24.85 2.94 1.14
C SER A 285 -25.28 3.66 2.42
N PRO A 286 -26.10 4.73 2.33
CA PRO A 286 -26.65 5.38 3.51
C PRO A 286 -27.81 4.53 4.03
N SER A 287 -27.53 3.33 4.53
CA SER A 287 -28.55 2.43 5.08
C SER A 287 -28.18 1.92 6.47
N ARG A 288 -27.86 2.86 7.37
CA ARG A 288 -28.30 2.76 8.78
C ARG A 288 -28.90 4.07 9.24
N ALA A 289 -30.17 4.00 9.62
CA ALA A 289 -30.96 5.04 10.27
C ALA A 289 -30.47 5.38 11.70
N ASN A 290 -29.16 5.26 11.98
CA ASN A 290 -28.52 5.72 13.21
C ASN A 290 -27.25 6.49 12.82
N SER A 291 -27.42 7.81 12.71
CA SER A 291 -26.44 8.90 12.90
C SER A 291 -24.94 8.55 12.92
N GLN A 292 -24.19 9.21 12.02
CA GLN A 292 -22.72 9.43 11.97
C GLN A 292 -21.90 8.77 10.83
N LEU A 293 -22.50 8.41 9.69
CA LEU A 293 -21.71 8.19 8.47
C LEU A 293 -21.47 9.55 7.77
N VAL A 294 -20.19 9.91 7.64
CA VAL A 294 -19.70 11.15 7.00
C VAL A 294 -19.99 11.06 5.50
N PRO A 295 -20.34 12.17 4.79
CA PRO A 295 -20.53 12.15 3.34
C PRO A 295 -19.36 11.48 2.61
N SER A 296 -19.67 10.79 1.49
CA SER A 296 -18.70 9.98 0.73
C SER A 296 -17.40 10.73 0.48
N GLN A 297 -16.33 10.27 1.15
CA GLN A 297 -14.99 10.83 0.99
C GLN A 297 -14.29 10.32 -0.27
N CYS A 298 -14.86 9.38 -1.01
CA CYS A 298 -14.25 8.78 -2.20
C CYS A 298 -15.29 8.55 -3.31
N GLU A 299 -14.96 8.91 -4.54
CA GLU A 299 -15.80 8.73 -5.73
C GLU A 299 -14.98 8.11 -6.87
N TYR A 300 -15.55 7.15 -7.60
CA TYR A 300 -14.96 6.59 -8.81
C TYR A 300 -15.81 7.00 -10.03
N LEU A 301 -15.18 7.67 -10.98
CA LEU A 301 -15.85 8.32 -12.11
C LEU A 301 -15.20 7.84 -13.41
N THR A 302 -16.03 7.32 -14.33
CA THR A 302 -15.58 6.64 -15.55
C THR A 302 -16.00 7.32 -16.85
N ASP A 303 -16.60 8.49 -16.76
CA ASP A 303 -17.19 9.23 -17.88
C ASP A 303 -16.81 10.71 -17.85
N GLU A 304 -17.37 11.51 -18.77
CA GLU A 304 -17.10 12.94 -18.87
C GLU A 304 -17.48 13.71 -17.59
N ALA A 305 -18.46 13.24 -16.82
CA ALA A 305 -18.83 13.86 -15.54
C ALA A 305 -17.66 13.84 -14.55
N GLY A 306 -16.76 12.86 -14.66
CA GLY A 306 -15.48 12.83 -13.95
C GLY A 306 -14.59 14.04 -14.26
N LEU A 307 -14.42 14.38 -15.53
CA LEU A 307 -13.62 15.54 -15.94
C LEU A 307 -14.30 16.86 -15.56
N GLU A 308 -15.63 16.93 -15.63
CA GLU A 308 -16.41 18.08 -15.17
C GLU A 308 -16.25 18.31 -13.66
N ALA A 309 -16.25 17.24 -12.86
CA ALA A 309 -16.01 17.31 -11.43
C ALA A 309 -14.59 17.81 -11.10
N VAL A 310 -13.57 17.39 -11.86
CA VAL A 310 -12.21 17.96 -11.74
C VAL A 310 -12.22 19.47 -12.02
N HIS A 311 -12.90 19.92 -13.08
CA HIS A 311 -13.02 21.35 -13.38
C HIS A 311 -13.70 22.13 -12.27
N LYS A 312 -14.77 21.56 -11.69
CA LYS A 312 -15.51 22.16 -10.58
C LYS A 312 -14.58 22.38 -9.38
N ASP A 313 -13.80 21.36 -9.00
CA ASP A 313 -12.84 21.48 -7.90
C ASP A 313 -11.70 22.47 -8.21
N LEU A 314 -11.14 22.47 -9.43
CA LEU A 314 -10.13 23.44 -9.86
C LEU A 314 -10.65 24.89 -9.85
N ASN A 315 -11.90 25.10 -10.21
CA ASN A 315 -12.54 26.42 -10.14
C ASN A 315 -12.83 26.85 -8.70
N ALA A 316 -13.10 25.90 -7.80
CA ALA A 316 -13.33 26.15 -6.39
C ALA A 316 -12.04 26.36 -5.58
N ALA A 317 -10.88 25.95 -6.12
CA ALA A 317 -9.57 26.06 -5.46
C ALA A 317 -9.26 27.49 -4.99
N ARG A 318 -8.76 27.60 -3.75
CA ARG A 318 -8.50 28.85 -3.02
C ARG A 318 -7.06 29.06 -2.61
N GLU A 319 -6.35 28.01 -2.22
CA GLU A 319 -5.01 28.08 -1.63
C GLU A 319 -3.96 27.52 -2.60
N SER A 320 -4.12 26.26 -3.00
CA SER A 320 -3.07 25.54 -3.70
C SER A 320 -3.58 24.46 -4.65
N ILE A 321 -2.83 24.26 -5.73
CA ILE A 321 -2.98 23.14 -6.65
C ILE A 321 -1.60 22.50 -6.86
N VAL A 322 -1.49 21.20 -6.61
CA VAL A 322 -0.29 20.41 -6.93
C VAL A 322 -0.68 19.33 -7.92
N MET A 323 -0.09 19.35 -9.11
CA MET A 323 -0.32 18.35 -10.14
C MET A 323 0.97 17.57 -10.40
N PHE A 324 0.91 16.26 -10.24
CA PHE A 324 1.96 15.33 -10.64
C PHE A 324 1.61 14.74 -12.00
N VAL A 325 2.57 14.76 -12.91
CA VAL A 325 2.42 14.18 -14.25
C VAL A 325 3.62 13.30 -14.58
N SER A 326 3.37 12.00 -14.79
CA SER A 326 4.41 11.06 -15.25
C SER A 326 4.71 11.16 -16.74
N ARG A 327 3.72 11.62 -17.50
CA ARG A 327 3.75 11.86 -18.94
C ARG A 327 2.88 13.09 -19.20
N TYR A 328 3.13 13.78 -20.29
CA TYR A 328 2.27 14.88 -20.74
C TYR A 328 1.98 14.74 -22.23
N SER A 329 0.91 15.37 -22.66
CA SER A 329 0.57 15.56 -24.06
C SER A 329 0.31 17.05 -24.30
N ASN A 330 0.65 17.57 -25.48
CA ASN A 330 0.33 18.96 -25.82
C ASN A 330 -1.19 19.26 -25.70
N PRO A 331 -2.09 18.38 -26.19
CA PRO A 331 -3.54 18.57 -26.00
C PRO A 331 -3.96 18.63 -24.54
N GLY A 332 -3.41 17.76 -23.67
CA GLY A 332 -3.72 17.77 -22.24
C GLY A 332 -3.22 19.03 -21.54
N LEU A 333 -1.98 19.47 -21.82
CA LEU A 333 -1.45 20.72 -21.28
C LEU A 333 -2.30 21.93 -21.72
N GLU A 334 -2.76 21.94 -22.98
CA GLU A 334 -3.65 22.98 -23.48
C GLU A 334 -5.04 22.93 -22.83
N TYR A 335 -5.62 21.75 -22.68
CA TYR A 335 -6.92 21.54 -22.05
C TYR A 335 -6.94 22.08 -20.61
N TRP A 336 -5.93 21.75 -19.81
CA TRP A 336 -5.83 22.24 -18.43
C TRP A 336 -5.27 23.67 -18.30
N SER A 337 -4.72 24.25 -19.37
CA SER A 337 -4.12 25.60 -19.31
C SER A 337 -5.11 26.68 -18.86
N LYS A 338 -6.35 26.64 -19.36
CA LYS A 338 -7.39 27.62 -19.05
C LYS A 338 -7.81 27.58 -17.56
N PRO A 339 -8.22 26.43 -16.98
CA PRO A 339 -8.58 26.38 -15.56
C PRO A 339 -7.40 26.73 -14.64
N LEU A 340 -6.18 26.28 -14.95
CA LEU A 340 -4.99 26.63 -14.18
C LEU A 340 -4.68 28.13 -14.24
N THR A 341 -4.80 28.76 -15.42
CA THR A 341 -4.64 30.21 -15.57
C THR A 341 -5.65 30.99 -14.74
N ARG A 342 -6.92 30.54 -14.73
CA ARG A 342 -7.96 31.17 -13.89
C ARG A 342 -7.62 31.05 -12.41
N ALA A 343 -7.11 29.90 -11.96
CA ALA A 343 -6.69 29.72 -10.58
C ALA A 343 -5.50 30.63 -10.20
N CYS A 344 -4.47 30.74 -11.05
CA CYS A 344 -3.36 31.69 -10.84
C CYS A 344 -3.86 33.14 -10.70
N LYS A 345 -4.81 33.57 -11.55
CA LYS A 345 -5.40 34.92 -11.47
C LYS A 345 -6.17 35.18 -10.17
N ARG A 346 -6.68 34.14 -9.51
CA ARG A 346 -7.30 34.22 -8.17
C ARG A 346 -6.28 34.20 -7.02
N GLY A 347 -4.99 34.06 -7.31
CA GLY A 347 -3.92 33.99 -6.31
C GLY A 347 -3.60 32.58 -5.81
N VAL A 348 -4.20 31.54 -6.40
CA VAL A 348 -3.91 30.14 -6.05
C VAL A 348 -2.49 29.79 -6.44
N LYS A 349 -1.71 29.21 -5.51
CA LYS A 349 -0.35 28.73 -5.79
C LYS A 349 -0.40 27.40 -6.54
N ILE A 350 0.30 27.28 -7.66
CA ILE A 350 0.27 26.06 -8.48
C ILE A 350 1.68 25.48 -8.63
N LEU A 351 1.81 24.19 -8.35
CA LEU A 351 3.02 23.40 -8.59
C LEU A 351 2.70 22.27 -9.58
N LEU A 352 3.45 22.23 -10.69
CA LEU A 352 3.45 21.12 -11.64
C LEU A 352 4.74 20.31 -11.44
N ALA A 353 4.61 19.13 -10.86
CA ALA A 353 5.69 18.17 -10.66
C ALA A 353 5.73 17.17 -11.83
N VAL A 354 6.70 17.34 -12.71
CA VAL A 354 6.85 16.55 -13.94
C VAL A 354 7.91 15.46 -13.74
N GLN A 355 7.62 14.25 -14.20
CA GLN A 355 8.60 13.17 -14.12
C GLN A 355 9.81 13.47 -15.01
N SER A 356 11.00 13.42 -14.42
CA SER A 356 12.26 13.46 -15.16
C SER A 356 12.39 12.15 -15.94
N ALA A 357 12.14 12.18 -17.25
CA ALA A 357 12.56 11.10 -18.13
C ALA A 357 14.08 11.17 -18.37
N ALA A 358 14.69 10.04 -18.70
CA ALA A 358 16.06 10.01 -19.23
C ALA A 358 16.14 10.69 -20.62
N ASP A 359 15.00 10.76 -21.31
CA ASP A 359 14.83 11.47 -22.59
C ASP A 359 14.27 12.87 -22.30
N ASN A 360 15.17 13.84 -22.20
CA ASN A 360 14.86 15.24 -21.87
C ASN A 360 14.02 15.91 -22.98
N GLU A 361 12.78 16.29 -22.68
CA GLU A 361 12.38 17.67 -22.98
C GLU A 361 12.79 18.53 -21.79
N SER A 362 13.68 19.49 -22.02
CA SER A 362 13.96 20.52 -21.01
C SER A 362 12.65 21.23 -20.66
N PHE A 363 12.51 21.70 -19.41
CA PHE A 363 11.49 22.69 -19.04
C PHE A 363 11.54 23.96 -19.91
N ASP A 364 12.56 24.09 -20.77
CA ASP A 364 12.66 25.04 -21.86
C ASP A 364 11.73 24.81 -23.06
N SER A 365 10.97 23.71 -23.12
CA SER A 365 10.04 23.52 -24.24
C SER A 365 8.90 24.57 -24.22
N PRO A 366 8.35 24.96 -25.39
CA PRO A 366 7.36 26.03 -25.47
C PRO A 366 6.11 25.88 -24.57
N PRO A 367 5.58 24.67 -24.32
CA PRO A 367 4.49 24.46 -23.37
C PRO A 367 4.87 24.82 -21.93
N PHE A 368 6.00 24.32 -21.44
CA PHE A 368 6.46 24.58 -20.07
C PHE A 368 6.84 26.04 -19.84
N ARG A 369 7.50 26.68 -20.82
CA ARG A 369 7.77 28.13 -20.77
C ARG A 369 6.49 28.96 -20.67
N ARG A 370 5.43 28.56 -21.36
CA ARG A 370 4.12 29.23 -21.27
C ARG A 370 3.51 29.07 -19.88
N LEU A 371 3.55 27.88 -19.29
CA LEU A 371 3.05 27.63 -17.94
C LEU A 371 3.86 28.41 -16.88
N ALA A 372 5.19 28.42 -16.99
CA ALA A 372 6.05 29.18 -16.09
C ALA A 372 5.77 30.70 -16.14
N LYS A 373 5.53 31.26 -17.34
CA LYS A 373 5.12 32.67 -17.51
C LYS A 373 3.78 33.00 -16.85
N LEU A 374 2.94 32.00 -16.59
CA LEU A 374 1.65 32.16 -15.89
C LEU A 374 1.80 32.08 -14.36
N GLY A 375 3.03 32.00 -13.84
CA GLY A 375 3.31 31.89 -12.40
C GLY A 375 3.15 30.48 -11.84
N ILE A 376 3.10 29.45 -12.69
CA ILE A 376 3.07 28.05 -12.26
C ILE A 376 4.50 27.61 -11.96
N GLU A 377 4.74 27.12 -10.73
CA GLU A 377 6.03 26.54 -10.35
C GLU A 377 6.19 25.18 -11.05
N LEU A 378 7.34 24.99 -11.71
CA LEU A 378 7.69 23.72 -12.36
C LEU A 378 8.79 23.03 -11.54
N ARG A 379 8.59 21.75 -11.26
CA ARG A 379 9.57 20.94 -10.52
C ARG A 379 9.79 19.60 -11.20
N SER A 380 11.05 19.22 -11.38
CA SER A 380 11.39 17.86 -11.79
C SER A 380 11.24 16.90 -10.61
N SER A 381 10.66 15.74 -10.85
CA SER A 381 10.53 14.65 -9.87
C SER A 381 11.00 13.33 -10.46
N THR A 382 11.72 12.54 -9.70
CA THR A 382 12.18 11.20 -10.13
C THR A 382 11.15 10.11 -9.87
N ASN A 383 10.15 10.38 -9.00
CA ASN A 383 9.18 9.40 -8.54
C ASN A 383 7.76 10.00 -8.53
N THR A 384 7.23 10.38 -9.69
CA THR A 384 5.85 10.86 -9.76
C THR A 384 4.85 9.72 -9.53
N PRO A 385 3.75 9.95 -8.82
CA PRO A 385 2.69 8.97 -8.57
C PRO A 385 1.83 8.57 -9.79
N GLY A 386 2.32 8.79 -11.00
CA GLY A 386 1.49 8.86 -12.18
C GLY A 386 0.81 10.23 -12.25
N THR A 387 -0.45 10.22 -12.63
CA THR A 387 -1.28 11.41 -12.74
C THR A 387 -2.08 11.63 -11.45
N LEU A 388 -1.62 12.57 -10.63
CA LEU A 388 -2.22 12.88 -9.33
C LEU A 388 -2.41 14.39 -9.20
N LEU A 389 -3.58 14.84 -8.78
CA LEU A 389 -3.90 16.25 -8.59
C LEU A 389 -4.38 16.46 -7.16
N MET A 390 -3.79 17.40 -6.45
CA MET A 390 -4.13 17.75 -5.07
C MET A 390 -4.57 19.21 -5.03
N ILE A 391 -5.71 19.48 -4.42
CA ILE A 391 -6.32 20.81 -4.34
C ILE A 391 -6.57 21.14 -2.87
N ASP A 392 -6.11 22.32 -2.44
CA ASP A 392 -6.32 22.91 -1.11
C ASP A 392 -6.05 21.96 0.06
N ARG A 393 -5.10 21.03 -0.12
CA ARG A 393 -4.68 20.02 0.88
C ARG A 393 -5.80 19.06 1.34
N CYS A 394 -6.96 19.07 0.70
CA CYS A 394 -8.13 18.31 1.16
C CYS A 394 -8.82 17.51 0.06
N ILE A 395 -8.59 17.84 -1.22
CA ILE A 395 -9.11 17.09 -2.36
C ILE A 395 -7.94 16.47 -3.12
N LEU A 396 -8.09 15.20 -3.47
CA LEU A 396 -7.16 14.43 -4.25
C LEU A 396 -7.88 13.80 -5.43
N TRP A 397 -7.27 13.89 -6.60
CA TRP A 397 -7.70 13.22 -7.81
C TRP A 397 -6.59 12.32 -8.30
N GLN A 398 -6.90 11.05 -8.56
CA GLN A 398 -5.99 10.12 -9.22
C GLN A 398 -6.57 9.69 -10.57
N GLY A 399 -5.80 9.89 -11.64
CA GLY A 399 -6.05 9.22 -12.91
C GLY A 399 -5.53 7.80 -12.87
N LEU A 400 -6.42 6.81 -12.95
CA LEU A 400 -6.03 5.39 -13.06
C LEU A 400 -5.57 5.04 -14.48
N VAL A 401 -6.05 5.80 -15.47
CA VAL A 401 -5.46 5.86 -16.81
C VAL A 401 -4.97 7.29 -17.04
N ASP A 402 -4.47 7.58 -18.24
CA ASP A 402 -3.94 8.90 -18.58
C ASP A 402 -5.03 10.00 -18.68
N SER A 403 -6.17 9.90 -17.98
CA SER A 403 -7.33 10.81 -18.14
C SER A 403 -7.04 12.28 -17.86
N LEU A 404 -6.14 12.61 -16.92
CA LEU A 404 -5.70 14.02 -16.74
C LEU A 404 -4.51 14.39 -17.62
N VAL A 405 -3.95 13.46 -18.40
CA VAL A 405 -2.87 13.70 -19.37
C VAL A 405 -3.41 13.80 -20.79
N ASP A 406 -4.43 13.02 -21.13
CA ASP A 406 -5.17 13.02 -22.38
C ASP A 406 -6.67 12.94 -22.07
N PRO A 407 -7.35 14.10 -21.99
CA PRO A 407 -8.77 14.19 -21.66
C PRO A 407 -9.68 13.73 -22.81
N THR A 408 -9.13 13.37 -23.97
CA THR A 408 -9.88 12.79 -25.09
C THR A 408 -9.94 11.26 -25.06
N GLY A 409 -9.11 10.64 -24.21
CA GLY A 409 -9.06 9.20 -24.00
C GLY A 409 -10.08 8.71 -22.97
N PRO A 410 -10.00 7.41 -22.58
CA PRO A 410 -10.87 6.86 -21.55
C PRO A 410 -10.70 7.58 -20.21
N VAL A 411 -11.83 7.82 -19.53
CA VAL A 411 -11.86 8.46 -18.22
C VAL A 411 -11.93 7.40 -17.12
N ARG A 412 -10.97 7.41 -16.19
CA ARG A 412 -11.03 6.64 -14.94
C ARG A 412 -10.37 7.44 -13.84
N LEU A 413 -11.19 8.09 -13.04
CA LEU A 413 -10.77 9.02 -12.02
C LEU A 413 -11.26 8.55 -10.65
N VAL A 414 -10.37 8.63 -9.67
CA VAL A 414 -10.73 8.48 -8.26
C VAL A 414 -10.59 9.84 -7.60
N ARG A 415 -11.68 10.37 -7.06
CA ARG A 415 -11.70 11.57 -6.23
C ARG A 415 -11.68 11.14 -4.76
N ILE A 416 -10.84 11.75 -3.94
CA ILE A 416 -10.81 11.56 -2.49
C ILE A 416 -10.86 12.92 -1.83
N GLN A 417 -11.82 13.15 -0.94
CA GLN A 417 -11.92 14.35 -0.13
C GLN A 417 -11.51 14.03 1.31
N ASP A 418 -10.20 14.01 1.55
CA ASP A 418 -9.62 13.74 2.87
C ASP A 418 -8.26 14.44 3.06
N ALA A 419 -8.16 15.29 4.09
CA ALA A 419 -6.95 16.07 4.37
C ALA A 419 -5.80 15.22 4.92
N GLN A 420 -6.08 14.11 5.61
CA GLN A 420 -5.04 13.21 6.13
C GLN A 420 -4.40 12.42 4.99
N VAL A 421 -5.19 11.94 4.02
CA VAL A 421 -4.69 11.29 2.81
C VAL A 421 -3.81 12.26 2.01
N CYS A 422 -4.30 13.48 1.76
CA CYS A 422 -3.53 14.53 1.08
C CYS A 422 -2.22 14.84 1.81
N SER A 423 -2.27 15.06 3.12
CA SER A 423 -1.09 15.32 3.95
C SER A 423 -0.07 14.17 3.88
N GLN A 424 -0.53 12.92 3.99
CA GLN A 424 0.34 11.74 3.92
C GLN A 424 1.06 11.62 2.57
N LEU A 425 0.35 11.86 1.46
CA LEU A 425 0.93 11.83 0.11
C LEU A 425 1.84 13.04 -0.15
N ALA A 426 1.48 14.22 0.35
CA ALA A 426 2.29 15.42 0.23
C ALA A 426 3.68 15.24 0.88
N MET A 427 3.73 14.58 2.04
CA MET A 427 4.98 14.21 2.71
C MET A 427 5.80 13.20 1.89
N TRP A 428 5.14 12.20 1.31
CA TRP A 428 5.80 11.16 0.51
C TRP A 428 6.31 11.61 -0.85
N HIS A 429 5.87 12.78 -1.31
CA HIS A 429 6.27 13.39 -2.58
C HIS A 429 6.99 14.73 -2.42
N ASN A 430 7.43 15.07 -1.21
CA ASN A 430 8.21 16.28 -0.94
C ASN A 430 7.52 17.60 -1.37
N VAL A 431 6.18 17.66 -1.33
CA VAL A 431 5.39 18.86 -1.66
C VAL A 431 4.69 19.47 -0.44
N ALA A 432 4.84 18.89 0.75
CA ALA A 432 4.20 19.42 1.96
C ALA A 432 4.65 20.85 2.31
N ALA A 433 5.92 21.21 2.08
CA ALA A 433 6.41 22.57 2.29
C ALA A 433 5.69 23.59 1.38
N PHE A 434 5.61 23.29 0.07
CA PHE A 434 4.89 24.13 -0.90
C PHE A 434 3.43 24.36 -0.48
N LEU A 435 2.76 23.31 -0.01
CA LEU A 435 1.38 23.40 0.46
C LEU A 435 1.24 24.25 1.72
N LEU A 436 2.22 24.24 2.62
CA LEU A 436 2.23 25.07 3.83
C LEU A 436 2.50 26.54 3.52
N GLU A 437 3.44 26.83 2.60
CA GLU A 437 3.71 28.19 2.11
C GLU A 437 2.47 28.80 1.44
N ALA A 438 1.79 28.01 0.61
CA ALA A 438 0.57 28.44 -0.05
C ALA A 438 -0.56 28.80 0.93
N ALA A 439 -0.66 28.09 2.06
CA ALA A 439 -1.67 28.33 3.09
C ALA A 439 -1.34 29.52 4.01
N SER A 440 -0.06 29.75 4.29
CA SER A 440 0.41 30.79 5.22
C SER A 440 0.65 32.15 4.55
N GLY A 441 0.65 32.22 3.22
CA GLY A 441 0.93 33.45 2.47
C GLY A 441 2.37 33.97 2.66
N SER A 442 3.23 33.19 3.33
CA SER A 442 4.58 33.56 3.74
C SER A 442 5.57 32.53 3.19
N ALA A 443 6.67 33.00 2.61
CA ALA A 443 7.74 32.15 2.08
C ALA A 443 8.43 31.36 3.21
N GLU A 444 9.15 30.28 2.85
CA GLU A 444 9.96 29.35 3.69
C GLU A 444 10.73 29.98 4.88
N GLY A 445 10.91 31.30 4.93
CA GLY A 445 11.57 32.05 6.01
C GLY A 445 10.74 32.41 7.25
N ASP A 446 9.41 32.19 7.26
CA ASP A 446 8.54 32.65 8.36
C ASP A 446 7.96 31.56 9.28
N LEU A 447 8.39 30.30 9.12
CA LEU A 447 8.02 29.22 10.03
C LEU A 447 8.60 29.46 11.44
N ARG A 448 7.71 29.57 12.44
CA ARG A 448 8.05 29.86 13.84
C ARG A 448 7.83 28.62 14.70
N CYS A 449 8.75 28.35 15.60
CA CYS A 449 8.71 27.22 16.52
C CYS A 449 7.49 27.34 17.44
N PRO A 450 6.60 26.34 17.52
CA PRO A 450 5.40 26.42 18.36
C PRO A 450 5.71 26.43 19.87
N ASN A 451 6.94 26.10 20.26
CA ASN A 451 7.36 26.12 21.66
C ASN A 451 8.05 27.42 22.10
N CYS A 452 8.68 28.18 21.20
CA CYS A 452 9.42 29.39 21.57
C CYS A 452 9.31 30.57 20.61
N GLY A 453 8.56 30.43 19.51
CA GLY A 453 8.46 31.46 18.46
C GLY A 453 9.74 31.68 17.65
N GLY A 454 10.81 30.90 17.86
CA GLY A 454 12.06 31.03 17.12
C GLY A 454 11.97 30.57 15.66
N PRO A 455 12.85 31.04 14.75
CA PRO A 455 12.83 30.59 13.36
C PRO A 455 13.11 29.08 13.25
N LEU A 456 12.39 28.42 12.34
CA LEU A 456 12.55 27.02 11.98
C LEU A 456 13.34 26.89 10.67
N GLN A 457 14.29 25.95 10.62
CA GLN A 457 15.02 25.57 9.43
C GLN A 457 14.67 24.14 9.01
N ARG A 458 14.40 23.93 7.73
CA ARG A 458 14.13 22.59 7.20
C ARG A 458 15.41 21.76 7.15
N LYS A 459 15.34 20.53 7.66
CA LYS A 459 16.33 19.47 7.47
C LYS A 459 15.70 18.25 6.81
N VAL A 460 16.32 17.75 5.75
CA VAL A 460 15.91 16.51 5.08
C VAL A 460 16.69 15.36 5.70
N GLY A 461 15.99 14.43 6.34
CA GLY A 461 16.57 13.22 6.91
C GLY A 461 16.01 11.94 6.26
N PRO A 462 16.59 10.77 6.58
CA PRO A 462 16.16 9.47 6.02
C PRO A 462 14.72 9.06 6.39
N ARG A 463 14.07 9.78 7.33
CA ARG A 463 12.67 9.57 7.74
C ARG A 463 11.71 10.61 7.15
N GLY A 464 12.18 11.48 6.25
CA GLY A 464 11.43 12.58 5.65
C GLY A 464 11.91 13.97 6.10
N PRO A 465 11.30 15.04 5.56
CA PRO A 465 11.59 16.41 5.97
C PRO A 465 11.18 16.66 7.43
N ARG A 466 12.02 17.38 8.17
CA ARG A 466 11.78 17.85 9.54
C ARG A 466 12.13 19.33 9.64
N PHE A 467 11.61 20.00 10.65
CA PHE A 467 11.96 21.37 10.98
C PHE A 467 12.79 21.41 12.27
N GLU A 468 13.92 22.11 12.23
CA GLU A 468 14.79 22.36 13.38
C GLU A 468 14.63 23.80 13.87
N CYS A 469 14.38 24.01 15.16
CA CYS A 469 14.37 25.34 15.76
C CYS A 469 15.79 25.84 16.00
N LEU A 470 16.09 27.05 15.47
CA LEU A 470 17.40 27.68 15.58
C LEU A 470 17.59 28.48 16.88
N GLN A 471 16.57 28.62 17.73
CA GLN A 471 16.70 29.36 19.00
C GLN A 471 17.49 28.55 20.06
N PRO A 472 18.60 29.09 20.59
CA PRO A 472 19.32 28.49 21.71
C PRO A 472 18.40 28.33 22.93
N GLY A 473 18.36 27.14 23.52
CA GLY A 473 17.55 26.86 24.72
C GLY A 473 16.10 26.40 24.48
N CYS A 474 15.66 26.21 23.22
CA CYS A 474 14.35 25.62 22.96
C CYS A 474 14.24 24.17 23.48
N ARG A 475 13.22 23.87 24.30
CA ARG A 475 13.00 22.56 24.91
C ARG A 475 12.76 21.43 23.89
N ARG A 476 12.19 21.76 22.72
CA ARG A 476 11.96 20.82 21.61
C ARG A 476 12.54 21.40 20.33
N LYS A 477 13.66 20.85 19.87
CA LYS A 477 14.36 21.35 18.68
C LYS A 477 13.81 20.84 17.36
N PHE A 478 13.15 19.68 17.32
CA PHE A 478 12.71 19.07 16.07
C PHE A 478 11.20 18.87 16.00
N PHE A 479 10.62 19.24 14.86
CA PHE A 479 9.20 19.10 14.54
C PHE A 479 9.04 18.32 13.25
N ASP A 480 8.13 17.34 13.24
CA ASP A 480 7.70 16.68 12.02
C ASP A 480 6.65 17.58 11.33
N VAL A 481 6.53 17.47 10.00
CA VAL A 481 5.72 18.36 9.14
C VAL A 481 4.24 18.50 9.54
N GLY A 482 3.70 17.58 10.35
CA GLY A 482 2.33 17.65 10.85
C GLY A 482 2.12 18.38 12.18
N ASN A 483 3.20 18.77 12.87
CA ASN A 483 3.15 19.39 14.21
C ASN A 483 3.71 20.83 14.26
N ALA A 484 4.11 21.37 13.12
CA ALA A 484 4.70 22.71 12.99
C ALA A 484 3.68 23.68 12.39
#